data_AF-A0A9X5GQ04-F1
#
_entry.id   AF-A0A9X5GQ04-F1
#
_cell.length_a   1.000
_cell.length_b   1.000
_cell.length_c   1.000
_cell.angle_alpha   90.00
_cell.angle_beta   90.00
_cell.angle_gamma   90.00
#
_symmetry.space_group_name_H-M   'P 1'
#
loop_
_entity.id
_entity.type
_entity.pdbx_description
1 polymer ?
#
loop_
_entity_poly.entity_id
_entity_poly.type
_entity_poly.pdbx_seq_one_letter_code
_entity_poly.pdbx_strand_id
1 'polypeptide(L)'
;MQGKKYTEELIRVGINFSLLLVFWGGMLRKNFNSDTIYHMLSGDADIFSRIEVGRYVVAFFDYILLKLGVRVTDNLSISMLVAFFMFLGAMIVIQKTFSRWEPEELAGKIGYNFVLVLVFFNVLFAEVLMFGEYSIYFGLGYLLAAAGVKRYADRKYASMLLLFAMAVCTYQFTMIYAAILVTVYGCLEHDEKLSMEAVKRELIGIVAAMGMGAANYISIKILEKAGIVRAFGKHAGTGNIGKKALAMTESFIELHKNSLGILPNLWIPFLFTLGVTVLLIYSCVKRQVVKKLLFIVIAFVGSLLLLYVIPVLQETFSFPPRMAFCFYLVQGLLAVTAYVVCLDKVRWLLSLGCIGYMLVQLLFCDFVVTNRFVSNTLDEVYVSMMYQKVLKYEKETGTEVTKICVVKDAYAPDHYEEVNYGAHQINERVLGTTTISFIEHVTGRHFKKVKCDEEIYDQYFKDKDWNYLDLSEQLIFQGDTVYWCIF
;
A
#
# COMPACT_ATOMS: atom_id res chain seq x y z
N MET A 1 -16.38 -25.35 28.06
CA MET A 1 -16.20 -23.91 27.75
C MET A 1 -14.94 -23.62 26.94
N GLN A 2 -13.76 -24.13 27.32
CA GLN A 2 -12.51 -23.91 26.55
C GLN A 2 -12.58 -24.41 25.10
N GLY A 3 -13.11 -25.62 24.84
CA GLY A 3 -13.21 -26.17 23.47
C GLY A 3 -14.02 -25.29 22.50
N LYS A 4 -15.15 -24.73 22.93
CA LYS A 4 -16.01 -23.86 22.09
C LYS A 4 -15.31 -22.57 21.70
N LYS A 5 -14.51 -21.99 22.61
CA LYS A 5 -13.71 -20.78 22.34
C LYS A 5 -12.61 -21.04 21.30
N TYR A 6 -11.93 -22.19 21.38
CA TYR A 6 -10.92 -22.57 20.39
C TYR A 6 -11.53 -22.79 19.00
N THR A 7 -12.70 -23.42 18.91
CA THR A 7 -13.41 -23.61 17.64
C THR A 7 -13.78 -22.28 16.99
N GLU A 8 -14.31 -21.31 17.75
CA GLU A 8 -14.65 -19.98 17.22
C GLU A 8 -13.42 -19.20 16.74
N GLU A 9 -12.29 -19.30 17.44
CA GLU A 9 -11.04 -18.67 17.00
C GLU A 9 -10.50 -19.29 15.71
N LEU A 10 -10.56 -20.63 15.57
CA LEU A 10 -10.14 -21.33 14.35
C LEU A 10 -11.02 -20.97 13.15
N ILE A 11 -12.34 -20.84 13.35
CA ILE A 11 -13.26 -20.41 12.30
C ILE A 11 -12.91 -18.99 11.83
N ARG A 12 -12.65 -18.07 12.77
CA ARG A 12 -12.26 -16.68 12.45
C ARG A 12 -10.96 -16.63 11.65
N VAL A 13 -9.96 -17.43 12.04
CA VAL A 13 -8.70 -17.59 11.29
C VAL A 13 -8.98 -18.08 9.87
N GLY A 14 -9.79 -19.14 9.73
CA GLY A 14 -10.14 -19.72 8.43
C GLY A 14 -10.87 -18.74 7.51
N ILE A 15 -11.82 -17.95 8.05
CA ILE A 15 -12.56 -16.94 7.29
C ILE A 15 -11.62 -15.84 6.80
N ASN A 16 -10.83 -15.23 7.69
CA ASN A 16 -9.93 -14.15 7.31
C ASN A 16 -8.88 -14.61 6.28
N PHE A 17 -8.35 -15.82 6.45
CA PHE A 17 -7.40 -16.39 5.49
C PHE A 17 -8.05 -16.68 4.14
N SER A 18 -9.28 -17.20 4.14
CA SER A 18 -10.05 -17.40 2.90
C SER A 18 -10.31 -16.08 2.18
N LEU A 19 -10.64 -15.01 2.92
CA LEU A 19 -10.82 -13.67 2.34
C LEU A 19 -9.52 -13.13 1.74
N LEU A 20 -8.37 -13.32 2.39
CA LEU A 20 -7.06 -12.97 1.81
C LEU A 20 -6.81 -13.70 0.49
N LEU A 21 -7.10 -15.00 0.43
CA LEU A 21 -6.96 -15.78 -0.79
C LEU A 21 -7.94 -15.34 -1.88
N VAL A 22 -9.18 -14.98 -1.53
CA VAL A 22 -10.18 -14.54 -2.50
C VAL A 22 -9.87 -13.14 -3.05
N PHE A 23 -9.45 -12.20 -2.22
CA PHE A 23 -9.10 -10.84 -2.66
C PHE A 23 -7.76 -10.78 -3.38
N TRP A 24 -6.77 -11.52 -2.88
CA TRP A 24 -5.36 -11.29 -3.23
C TRP A 24 -4.64 -12.57 -3.67
N GLY A 25 -5.31 -13.72 -3.70
CA GLY A 25 -4.68 -15.00 -4.06
C GLY A 25 -4.04 -15.00 -5.45
N GLY A 26 -4.54 -14.18 -6.38
CA GLY A 26 -3.88 -13.96 -7.67
C GLY A 26 -2.44 -13.47 -7.51
N MET A 27 -2.15 -12.58 -6.54
CA MET A 27 -0.81 -12.07 -6.24
C MET A 27 0.18 -13.13 -5.72
N LEU A 28 -0.28 -14.36 -5.42
CA LEU A 28 0.62 -15.49 -5.15
C LEU A 28 1.33 -15.97 -6.42
N ARG A 29 0.82 -15.67 -7.62
CA ARG A 29 1.60 -15.84 -8.85
C ARG A 29 2.73 -14.82 -8.88
N LYS A 30 3.87 -15.22 -9.46
CA LYS A 30 5.02 -14.33 -9.66
C LYS A 30 4.55 -13.05 -10.38
N ASN A 31 4.73 -11.91 -9.75
CA ASN A 31 4.41 -10.58 -10.26
C ASN A 31 5.50 -9.60 -9.77
N PHE A 32 5.78 -8.55 -10.52
CA PHE A 32 6.94 -7.67 -10.25
C PHE A 32 6.69 -6.24 -10.73
N ASN A 33 7.13 -5.23 -9.97
CA ASN A 33 7.20 -3.83 -10.43
C ASN A 33 8.66 -3.45 -10.74
N SER A 34 8.87 -2.19 -11.10
CA SER A 34 10.19 -1.65 -11.40
C SER A 34 11.16 -1.83 -10.22
N ASP A 35 10.67 -1.61 -9.00
CA ASP A 35 11.45 -1.76 -7.76
C ASP A 35 11.80 -3.24 -7.49
N THR A 36 10.85 -4.17 -7.64
CA THR A 36 11.08 -5.61 -7.49
C THR A 36 12.18 -6.09 -8.45
N ILE A 37 12.11 -5.68 -9.71
CA ILE A 37 13.12 -6.05 -10.73
C ILE A 37 14.49 -5.48 -10.39
N TYR A 38 14.55 -4.23 -9.94
CA TYR A 38 15.81 -3.62 -9.49
C TYR A 38 16.41 -4.41 -8.32
N HIS A 39 15.59 -4.75 -7.33
CA HIS A 39 15.99 -5.49 -6.12
C HIS A 39 16.41 -6.94 -6.40
N MET A 40 15.85 -7.58 -7.44
CA MET A 40 16.29 -8.91 -7.88
C MET A 40 17.76 -8.93 -8.31
N LEU A 41 18.27 -7.83 -8.87
CA LEU A 41 19.64 -7.74 -9.38
C LEU A 41 20.63 -7.07 -8.42
N SER A 42 20.16 -6.30 -7.41
CA SER A 42 20.99 -5.33 -6.65
C SER A 42 21.23 -5.66 -5.17
N GLY A 43 21.45 -6.93 -4.81
CA GLY A 43 21.32 -7.42 -3.43
C GLY A 43 22.03 -6.65 -2.29
N ASP A 44 23.28 -6.23 -2.44
CA ASP A 44 24.03 -5.64 -1.31
C ASP A 44 23.75 -4.13 -1.12
N ALA A 45 23.34 -3.44 -2.19
CA ALA A 45 23.02 -2.01 -2.15
C ALA A 45 21.73 -1.73 -1.34
N ASP A 46 20.88 -2.74 -1.20
CA ASP A 46 19.55 -2.61 -0.61
C ASP A 46 19.60 -2.37 0.90
N ILE A 47 20.48 -3.06 1.62
CA ILE A 47 20.56 -2.96 3.09
C ILE A 47 20.92 -1.54 3.52
N PHE A 48 21.92 -0.93 2.87
CA PHE A 48 22.30 0.46 3.16
C PHE A 48 21.17 1.41 2.79
N SER A 49 20.57 1.26 1.61
CA SER A 49 19.41 2.04 1.18
C SER A 49 18.26 1.98 2.21
N ARG A 50 17.99 0.80 2.80
CA ARG A 50 16.96 0.65 3.85
C ARG A 50 17.28 1.48 5.11
N ILE A 51 18.55 1.51 5.53
CA ILE A 51 19.00 2.31 6.67
C ILE A 51 18.84 3.80 6.37
N GLU A 52 19.19 4.23 5.16
CA GLU A 52 19.06 5.64 4.74
C GLU A 52 17.61 6.12 4.84
N VAL A 53 16.62 5.25 4.62
CA VAL A 53 15.19 5.60 4.74
C VAL A 53 14.57 5.27 6.11
N GLY A 54 15.38 4.93 7.12
CA GLY A 54 14.93 4.65 8.49
C GLY A 54 14.24 3.30 8.68
N ARG A 55 14.39 2.38 7.73
CA ARG A 55 13.76 1.05 7.73
C ARG A 55 14.68 0.01 8.39
N TYR A 56 15.08 0.25 9.64
CA TYR A 56 16.09 -0.55 10.33
C TYR A 56 15.70 -2.01 10.53
N VAL A 57 14.42 -2.29 10.76
CA VAL A 57 13.94 -3.67 10.93
C VAL A 57 14.03 -4.41 9.60
N VAL A 58 13.72 -3.73 8.49
CA VAL A 58 13.88 -4.29 7.13
C VAL A 58 15.36 -4.61 6.89
N ALA A 59 16.25 -3.62 7.09
CA ALA A 59 17.69 -3.79 6.90
C ALA A 59 18.26 -4.97 7.71
N PHE A 60 17.81 -5.14 8.96
CA PHE A 60 18.24 -6.23 9.82
C PHE A 60 17.82 -7.60 9.29
N PHE A 61 16.57 -7.76 8.84
CA PHE A 61 16.10 -9.02 8.29
C PHE A 61 16.70 -9.32 6.92
N ASP A 62 16.82 -8.31 6.04
CA ASP A 62 17.51 -8.44 4.75
C ASP A 62 18.97 -8.90 4.97
N TYR A 63 19.67 -8.34 5.96
CA TYR A 63 21.02 -8.77 6.33
C TYR A 63 21.07 -10.25 6.77
N ILE A 64 20.11 -10.70 7.59
CA ILE A 64 20.02 -12.11 8.00
C ILE A 64 19.80 -13.01 6.78
N LEU A 65 18.84 -12.66 5.92
CA LEU A 65 18.54 -13.44 4.72
C LEU A 65 19.76 -13.54 3.80
N LEU A 66 20.44 -12.41 3.57
CA LEU A 66 21.68 -12.38 2.78
C LEU A 66 22.76 -13.30 3.36
N LYS A 67 22.92 -13.34 4.69
CA LYS A 67 23.86 -14.28 5.35
C LYS A 67 23.48 -15.74 5.23
N LEU A 68 22.19 -16.04 5.04
CA LEU A 68 21.68 -17.37 4.75
C LEU A 68 21.73 -17.72 3.25
N GLY A 69 22.15 -16.80 2.39
CA GLY A 69 22.20 -16.98 0.94
C GLY A 69 20.82 -16.96 0.27
N VAL A 70 19.83 -16.32 0.90
CA VAL A 70 18.46 -16.21 0.40
C VAL A 70 18.06 -14.74 0.35
N ARG A 71 17.15 -14.37 -0.55
CA ARG A 71 16.53 -13.03 -0.63
C ARG A 71 15.00 -13.14 -0.64
N VAL A 72 14.32 -12.07 -0.22
CA VAL A 72 12.85 -11.97 -0.30
C VAL A 72 12.37 -12.09 -1.75
N THR A 73 13.19 -11.71 -2.71
CA THR A 73 12.88 -11.75 -4.15
C THR A 73 13.09 -13.11 -4.80
N ASP A 74 13.79 -14.06 -4.16
CA ASP A 74 14.10 -15.37 -4.76
C ASP A 74 12.83 -16.20 -5.02
N ASN A 75 11.84 -16.08 -4.12
CA ASN A 75 10.54 -16.70 -4.29
C ASN A 75 9.43 -15.75 -3.83
N LEU A 76 9.01 -14.87 -4.75
CA LEU A 76 7.96 -13.89 -4.48
C LEU A 76 6.64 -14.50 -4.03
N SER A 77 6.29 -15.69 -4.52
CA SER A 77 5.07 -16.41 -4.13
C SER A 77 5.10 -16.80 -2.65
N ILE A 78 6.23 -17.32 -2.17
CA ILE A 78 6.42 -17.65 -0.76
C ILE A 78 6.44 -16.37 0.08
N SER A 79 7.14 -15.33 -0.38
CA SER A 79 7.18 -14.04 0.30
C SER A 79 5.79 -13.44 0.48
N MET A 80 4.96 -13.50 -0.57
CA MET A 80 3.58 -13.05 -0.51
C MET A 80 2.73 -13.88 0.46
N LEU A 81 2.91 -15.20 0.47
CA LEU A 81 2.22 -16.08 1.42
C LEU A 81 2.60 -15.78 2.88
N VAL A 82 3.88 -15.52 3.15
CA VAL A 82 4.34 -15.07 4.48
C VAL A 82 3.72 -13.72 4.84
N ALA A 83 3.64 -12.77 3.90
CA ALA A 83 2.96 -11.50 4.11
C ALA A 83 1.48 -11.71 4.47
N PHE A 84 0.77 -12.64 3.80
CA PHE A 84 -0.62 -12.99 4.13
C PHE A 84 -0.76 -13.50 5.56
N PHE A 85 0.16 -14.34 6.04
CA PHE A 85 0.13 -14.78 7.45
C PHE A 85 0.35 -13.63 8.43
N MET A 86 1.19 -12.64 8.09
CA MET A 86 1.37 -11.46 8.92
C MET A 86 0.12 -10.57 8.93
N PHE A 87 -0.51 -10.33 7.77
CA PHE A 87 -1.78 -9.59 7.70
C PHE A 87 -2.91 -10.32 8.44
N LEU A 88 -3.00 -11.65 8.30
CA LEU A 88 -3.94 -12.48 9.05
C LEU A 88 -3.74 -12.31 10.56
N GLY A 89 -2.49 -12.33 11.03
CA GLY A 89 -2.15 -12.02 12.42
C GLY A 89 -2.64 -10.63 12.84
N ALA A 90 -2.41 -9.61 12.01
CA ALA A 90 -2.85 -8.24 12.28
C ALA A 90 -4.38 -8.17 12.41
N MET A 91 -5.13 -8.76 11.46
CA MET A 91 -6.59 -8.84 11.49
C MET A 91 -7.11 -9.50 12.77
N ILE A 92 -6.56 -10.64 13.16
CA ILE A 92 -6.95 -11.35 14.38
C ILE A 92 -6.69 -10.48 15.63
N VAL A 93 -5.56 -9.78 15.67
CA VAL A 93 -5.22 -8.91 16.79
C VAL A 93 -6.20 -7.74 16.89
N ILE A 94 -6.57 -7.09 15.77
CA ILE A 94 -7.57 -6.02 15.77
C ILE A 94 -8.94 -6.57 16.20
N GLN A 95 -9.39 -7.68 15.61
CA GLN A 95 -10.67 -8.32 15.96
C GLN A 95 -10.73 -8.70 17.45
N LYS A 96 -9.62 -9.15 18.04
CA LYS A 96 -9.53 -9.40 19.50
C LYS A 96 -9.51 -8.12 20.32
N THR A 97 -8.94 -7.04 19.79
CA THR A 97 -8.88 -5.73 20.49
C THR A 97 -10.27 -5.08 20.56
N PHE A 98 -11.06 -5.24 19.50
CA PHE A 98 -12.39 -4.67 19.37
C PHE A 98 -13.53 -5.67 19.65
N SER A 99 -13.25 -6.86 20.17
CA SER A 99 -14.26 -7.92 20.34
C SER A 99 -15.35 -7.57 21.35
N ARG A 100 -15.08 -6.66 22.30
CA ARG A 100 -16.06 -6.27 23.33
C ARG A 100 -17.29 -5.53 22.78
N TRP A 101 -17.20 -5.03 21.56
CA TRP A 101 -18.27 -4.30 20.88
C TRP A 101 -18.86 -5.07 19.70
N GLU A 102 -18.44 -6.33 19.53
CA GLU A 102 -18.95 -7.21 18.49
C GLU A 102 -20.45 -7.51 18.75
N PRO A 103 -21.34 -7.31 17.77
CA PRO A 103 -22.75 -7.63 17.93
C PRO A 103 -22.98 -9.14 18.12
N GLU A 104 -24.03 -9.52 18.84
CA GLU A 104 -24.38 -10.92 19.08
C GLU A 104 -25.07 -11.57 17.88
N GLU A 105 -25.84 -10.78 17.10
CA GLU A 105 -26.56 -11.28 15.94
C GLU A 105 -25.61 -11.66 14.79
N LEU A 106 -25.87 -12.78 14.12
CA LEU A 106 -24.96 -13.34 13.11
C LEU A 106 -24.64 -12.35 11.97
N ALA A 107 -25.65 -11.69 11.41
CA ALA A 107 -25.46 -10.72 10.33
C ALA A 107 -24.62 -9.51 10.78
N GLY A 108 -24.90 -9.00 11.99
CA GLY A 108 -24.15 -7.91 12.60
C GLY A 108 -22.71 -8.32 12.89
N LYS A 109 -22.50 -9.53 13.41
CA LYS A 109 -21.17 -10.12 13.66
C LYS A 109 -20.34 -10.22 12.38
N ILE A 110 -20.93 -10.72 11.29
CA ILE A 110 -20.25 -10.82 9.98
C ILE A 110 -19.89 -9.43 9.46
N GLY A 111 -20.86 -8.53 9.37
CA GLY A 111 -20.64 -7.19 8.83
C GLY A 111 -19.63 -6.39 9.66
N TYR A 112 -19.72 -6.47 10.99
CA TYR A 112 -18.77 -5.86 11.94
C TYR A 112 -17.34 -6.35 11.71
N ASN A 113 -17.14 -7.67 11.62
CA ASN A 113 -15.81 -8.22 11.40
C ASN A 113 -15.26 -7.83 10.04
N PHE A 114 -16.10 -7.76 8.99
CA PHE A 114 -15.67 -7.33 7.65
C PHE A 114 -15.20 -5.87 7.63
N VAL A 115 -15.97 -4.94 8.20
CA VAL A 115 -15.56 -3.52 8.20
C VAL A 115 -14.34 -3.25 9.07
N LEU A 116 -14.14 -4.04 10.13
CA LEU A 116 -12.99 -3.90 11.01
C LEU A 116 -11.66 -4.25 10.31
N VAL A 117 -11.71 -5.11 9.29
CA VAL A 117 -10.54 -5.53 8.50
C VAL A 117 -10.54 -4.95 7.08
N LEU A 118 -11.47 -4.06 6.75
CA LEU A 118 -11.62 -3.42 5.43
C LEU A 118 -10.33 -2.75 4.92
N VAL A 119 -9.50 -2.26 5.85
CA VAL A 119 -8.17 -1.71 5.56
C VAL A 119 -7.25 -2.66 4.77
N PHE A 120 -7.41 -3.98 4.91
CA PHE A 120 -6.64 -4.99 4.16
C PHE A 120 -7.36 -5.47 2.90
N PHE A 121 -8.61 -5.08 2.69
CA PHE A 121 -9.49 -5.55 1.63
C PHE A 121 -10.09 -4.38 0.86
N ASN A 122 -9.21 -3.55 0.30
CA ASN A 122 -9.59 -2.44 -0.56
C ASN A 122 -8.59 -2.28 -1.71
N VAL A 123 -9.03 -1.64 -2.78
CA VAL A 123 -8.27 -1.48 -4.02
C VAL A 123 -6.92 -0.77 -3.84
N LEU A 124 -6.82 0.20 -2.91
CA LEU A 124 -5.57 0.95 -2.67
C LEU A 124 -4.52 0.10 -1.94
N PHE A 125 -4.95 -0.94 -1.23
CA PHE A 125 -4.04 -1.88 -0.57
C PHE A 125 -3.23 -2.71 -1.58
N ALA A 126 -3.67 -2.77 -2.85
CA ALA A 126 -2.95 -3.48 -3.89
C ALA A 126 -1.50 -3.01 -4.06
N GLU A 127 -1.23 -1.70 -3.94
CA GLU A 127 0.14 -1.18 -4.08
C GLU A 127 1.07 -1.75 -3.00
N VAL A 128 0.58 -1.95 -1.77
CA VAL A 128 1.35 -2.58 -0.67
C VAL A 128 1.77 -4.02 -1.03
N LEU A 129 0.92 -4.74 -1.76
CA LEU A 129 1.19 -6.10 -2.22
C LEU A 129 2.03 -6.14 -3.50
N MET A 130 1.98 -5.10 -4.34
CA MET A 130 2.76 -5.05 -5.58
C MET A 130 4.26 -4.83 -5.36
N PHE A 131 4.66 -4.27 -4.21
CA PHE A 131 6.07 -4.30 -3.77
C PHE A 131 6.40 -5.68 -3.19
N GLY A 132 6.58 -6.67 -4.07
CA GLY A 132 6.83 -8.06 -3.67
C GLY A 132 8.01 -8.21 -2.71
N GLU A 133 9.08 -7.45 -2.93
CA GLU A 133 10.28 -7.36 -2.11
C GLU A 133 10.07 -6.74 -0.72
N TYR A 134 8.97 -6.01 -0.52
CA TYR A 134 8.64 -5.33 0.74
C TYR A 134 7.40 -5.87 1.45
N SER A 135 6.56 -6.63 0.75
CA SER A 135 5.26 -7.11 1.22
C SER A 135 5.32 -7.77 2.61
N ILE A 136 6.33 -8.61 2.86
CA ILE A 136 6.57 -9.25 4.17
C ILE A 136 6.74 -8.19 5.27
N TYR A 137 7.54 -7.16 5.01
CA TYR A 137 7.85 -6.12 5.98
C TYR A 137 6.69 -5.19 6.24
N PHE A 138 5.86 -4.91 5.21
CA PHE A 138 4.58 -4.24 5.43
C PHE A 138 3.67 -5.09 6.33
N GLY A 139 3.53 -6.38 6.03
CA GLY A 139 2.78 -7.32 6.87
C GLY A 139 3.25 -7.33 8.32
N LEU A 140 4.55 -7.47 8.54
CA LEU A 140 5.17 -7.41 9.86
C LEU A 140 4.89 -6.08 10.56
N GLY A 141 5.05 -4.95 9.84
CA GLY A 141 4.80 -3.61 10.35
C GLY A 141 3.37 -3.42 10.86
N TYR A 142 2.37 -3.81 10.07
CA TYR A 142 0.96 -3.69 10.48
C TYR A 142 0.58 -4.68 11.58
N LEU A 143 1.17 -5.88 11.61
CA LEU A 143 1.01 -6.81 12.74
C LEU A 143 1.56 -6.23 14.04
N LEU A 144 2.78 -5.69 14.01
CA LEU A 144 3.41 -5.06 15.16
C LEU A 144 2.63 -3.83 15.63
N ALA A 145 2.15 -3.00 14.69
CA ALA A 145 1.28 -1.87 15.01
C ALA A 145 -0.03 -2.32 15.66
N ALA A 146 -0.72 -3.31 15.10
CA ALA A 146 -1.94 -3.88 15.69
C ALA A 146 -1.68 -4.46 17.09
N ALA A 147 -0.57 -5.17 17.28
CA ALA A 147 -0.16 -5.68 18.59
C ALA A 147 0.14 -4.54 19.57
N GLY A 148 0.75 -3.44 19.12
CA GLY A 148 0.96 -2.23 19.90
C GLY A 148 -0.36 -1.62 20.38
N VAL A 149 -1.35 -1.49 19.50
CA VAL A 149 -2.71 -1.03 19.85
C VAL A 149 -3.37 -1.96 20.88
N LYS A 150 -3.19 -3.28 20.74
CA LYS A 150 -3.66 -4.23 21.76
C LYS A 150 -2.99 -4.01 23.11
N ARG A 151 -1.68 -3.74 23.14
CA ARG A 151 -0.97 -3.44 24.39
C ARG A 151 -1.40 -2.11 25.01
N TYR A 152 -1.73 -1.12 24.18
CA TYR A 152 -2.36 0.11 24.62
C TYR A 152 -3.72 -0.15 25.29
N ALA A 153 -4.58 -0.96 24.67
CA ALA A 153 -5.84 -1.42 25.24
C ALA A 153 -5.65 -2.13 26.60
N ASP A 154 -4.64 -2.99 26.70
CA ASP A 154 -4.23 -3.69 27.94
C ASP A 154 -3.53 -2.80 28.98
N ARG A 155 -3.35 -1.49 28.73
CA ARG A 155 -2.59 -0.54 29.58
C ARG A 155 -1.10 -0.83 29.74
N LYS A 156 -0.51 -1.61 28.83
CA LYS A 156 0.91 -2.00 28.83
C LYS A 156 1.75 -1.06 27.95
N TYR A 157 1.89 0.19 28.37
CA TYR A 157 2.48 1.26 27.55
C TYR A 157 3.94 1.03 27.15
N ALA A 158 4.77 0.42 27.99
CA ALA A 158 6.17 0.12 27.63
C ALA A 158 6.24 -0.88 26.45
N SER A 159 5.42 -1.94 26.51
CA SER A 159 5.34 -2.92 25.42
C SER A 159 4.71 -2.32 24.16
N MET A 160 3.74 -1.41 24.31
CA MET A 160 3.19 -0.64 23.19
C MET A 160 4.27 0.19 22.50
N LEU A 161 5.06 0.97 23.23
CA LEU A 161 6.13 1.80 22.66
C LEU A 161 7.19 0.97 21.93
N LEU A 162 7.58 -0.18 22.49
CA LEU A 162 8.52 -1.09 21.83
C LEU A 162 7.96 -1.64 20.50
N LEU A 163 6.69 -2.05 20.50
CA LEU A 163 6.04 -2.55 19.28
C LEU A 163 5.87 -1.45 18.23
N PHE A 164 5.53 -0.23 18.64
CA PHE A 164 5.47 0.93 17.75
C PHE A 164 6.85 1.30 17.20
N ALA A 165 7.90 1.23 18.02
CA ALA A 165 9.28 1.44 17.58
C ALA A 165 9.71 0.44 16.51
N MET A 166 9.36 -0.84 16.67
CA MET A 166 9.68 -1.84 15.65
C MET A 166 8.81 -1.65 14.39
N ALA A 167 7.52 -1.33 14.55
CA ALA A 167 6.61 -1.10 13.42
C ALA A 167 7.05 0.09 12.56
N VAL A 168 7.38 1.24 13.16
CA VAL A 168 7.83 2.43 12.39
C VAL A 168 9.14 2.15 11.64
N CYS A 169 10.02 1.32 12.20
CA CYS A 169 11.26 0.89 11.55
C CYS A 169 11.05 -0.13 10.42
N THR A 170 9.81 -0.55 10.13
CA THR A 170 9.47 -1.25 8.88
C THR A 170 8.97 -0.26 7.84
N TYR A 171 8.00 0.58 8.22
CA TYR A 171 7.40 1.59 7.38
C TYR A 171 6.72 2.66 8.24
N GLN A 172 6.98 3.94 7.95
CA GLN A 172 6.52 5.05 8.79
C GLN A 172 4.99 5.15 8.87
N PHE A 173 4.27 4.79 7.81
CA PHE A 173 2.81 4.90 7.76
C PHE A 173 2.08 3.91 8.68
N THR A 174 2.79 2.90 9.21
CA THR A 174 2.26 2.00 10.26
C THR A 174 1.84 2.77 11.52
N MET A 175 2.45 3.94 11.78
CA MET A 175 2.08 4.80 12.91
C MET A 175 0.78 5.57 12.68
N ILE A 176 0.48 5.96 11.43
CA ILE A 176 -0.82 6.55 11.07
C ILE A 176 -1.93 5.53 11.28
N TYR A 177 -1.71 4.31 10.79
CA TYR A 177 -2.58 3.17 11.02
C TYR A 177 -2.84 2.91 12.52
N ALA A 178 -1.79 2.89 13.34
CA ALA A 178 -1.92 2.70 14.79
C ALA A 178 -2.66 3.86 15.47
N ALA A 179 -2.37 5.11 15.11
CA ALA A 179 -2.99 6.30 15.68
C ALA A 179 -4.49 6.35 15.40
N ILE A 180 -4.93 5.99 14.19
CA ILE A 180 -6.35 5.90 13.82
C ILE A 180 -7.06 4.84 14.68
N LEU A 181 -6.49 3.64 14.81
CA LEU A 181 -7.05 2.58 15.65
C LEU A 181 -7.16 3.00 17.12
N VAL A 182 -6.11 3.63 17.67
CA VAL A 182 -6.09 4.17 19.04
C VAL A 182 -7.18 5.21 19.26
N THR A 183 -7.36 6.11 18.30
CA THR A 183 -8.37 7.18 18.35
C THR A 183 -9.77 6.57 18.47
N VAL A 184 -10.14 5.66 17.58
CA VAL A 184 -11.47 5.05 17.62
C VAL A 184 -11.62 4.13 18.84
N TYR A 185 -10.58 3.40 19.22
CA TYR A 185 -10.62 2.57 20.43
C TYR A 185 -10.90 3.42 21.69
N GLY A 186 -10.23 4.57 21.83
CA GLY A 186 -10.43 5.52 22.92
C GLY A 186 -11.87 6.06 22.94
N CYS A 187 -12.40 6.43 21.77
CA CYS A 187 -13.77 6.90 21.63
C CYS A 187 -14.79 5.87 22.13
N LEU A 188 -14.68 4.62 21.65
CA LEU A 188 -15.60 3.55 22.03
C LEU A 188 -15.44 3.11 23.49
N GLU A 189 -14.25 3.24 24.07
CA GLU A 189 -13.98 2.80 25.44
C GLU A 189 -14.65 3.67 26.49
N HIS A 190 -14.80 4.94 26.17
CA HIS A 190 -15.44 5.93 27.02
C HIS A 190 -16.92 6.12 26.65
N ASP A 191 -17.57 5.07 26.13
CA ASP A 191 -18.99 5.05 25.70
C ASP A 191 -19.37 6.20 24.75
N GLU A 192 -18.42 6.60 23.89
CA GLU A 192 -18.55 7.73 22.97
C GLU A 192 -18.89 9.06 23.66
N LYS A 193 -18.57 9.19 24.96
CA LYS A 193 -18.76 10.42 25.73
C LYS A 193 -17.47 11.22 25.80
N LEU A 194 -17.53 12.45 25.30
CA LEU A 194 -16.41 13.39 25.42
C LEU A 194 -16.18 13.72 26.90
N SER A 195 -15.02 13.32 27.42
CA SER A 195 -14.57 13.62 28.77
C SER A 195 -13.07 13.92 28.75
N MET A 196 -12.60 14.67 29.74
CA MET A 196 -11.17 15.00 29.85
C MET A 196 -10.29 13.74 29.93
N GLU A 197 -10.77 12.69 30.60
CA GLU A 197 -10.08 11.41 30.69
C GLU A 197 -10.01 10.69 29.34
N ALA A 198 -11.09 10.72 28.55
CA ALA A 198 -11.09 10.17 27.19
C ALA A 198 -10.09 10.90 26.29
N VAL A 199 -10.09 12.24 26.33
CA VAL A 199 -9.17 13.07 25.54
C VAL A 199 -7.71 12.83 25.92
N LYS A 200 -7.38 12.84 27.23
CA LYS A 200 -6.02 12.54 27.70
C LYS A 200 -5.55 11.17 27.22
N ARG A 201 -6.44 10.18 27.30
CA ARG A 201 -6.14 8.81 26.91
C ARG A 201 -5.84 8.70 25.41
N GLU A 202 -6.71 9.23 24.56
CA GLU A 202 -6.47 9.28 23.12
C GLU A 202 -5.19 10.02 22.77
N LEU A 203 -4.97 11.20 23.38
CA LEU A 203 -3.75 11.98 23.16
C LEU A 203 -2.50 11.21 23.55
N ILE A 204 -2.47 10.48 24.66
CA ILE A 204 -1.32 9.65 25.05
C ILE A 204 -1.02 8.62 23.95
N GLY A 205 -2.03 7.94 23.43
CA GLY A 205 -1.81 6.92 22.40
C GLY A 205 -1.40 7.51 21.04
N ILE A 206 -2.01 8.63 20.62
CA ILE A 206 -1.65 9.34 19.38
C ILE A 206 -0.24 9.92 19.48
N VAL A 207 0.09 10.60 20.58
CA VAL A 207 1.44 11.15 20.82
C VAL A 207 2.47 10.04 20.90
N ALA A 208 2.14 8.89 21.49
CA ALA A 208 3.04 7.74 21.47
C ALA A 208 3.31 7.23 20.05
N ALA A 209 2.26 6.99 19.24
CA ALA A 209 2.43 6.52 17.86
C ALA A 209 3.19 7.53 16.99
N MET A 210 2.73 8.78 16.99
CA MET A 210 3.35 9.86 16.18
C MET A 210 4.75 10.23 16.68
N GLY A 211 4.97 10.18 17.99
CA GLY A 211 6.27 10.40 18.63
C GLY A 211 7.30 9.35 18.20
N MET A 212 6.90 8.08 18.05
CA MET A 212 7.78 7.05 17.49
C MET A 212 8.09 7.30 16.00
N GLY A 213 7.11 7.81 15.24
CA GLY A 213 7.32 8.36 13.89
C GLY A 213 8.42 9.43 13.85
N ALA A 214 8.29 10.45 14.71
CA ALA A 214 9.26 11.53 14.81
C ALA A 214 10.63 11.04 15.30
N ALA A 215 10.68 10.13 16.28
CA ALA A 215 11.92 9.55 16.77
C ALA A 215 12.67 8.77 15.68
N ASN A 216 11.95 8.01 14.84
CA ASN A 216 12.54 7.35 13.69
C ASN A 216 13.15 8.37 12.72
N TYR A 217 12.42 9.43 12.36
CA TYR A 217 12.97 10.49 11.50
C TYR A 217 14.21 11.18 12.09
N ILE A 218 14.17 11.52 13.38
CA ILE A 218 15.31 12.14 14.08
C ILE A 218 16.53 11.21 14.07
N SER A 219 16.33 9.90 14.24
CA SER A 219 17.43 8.94 14.21
C SER A 219 18.17 8.95 12.86
N ILE A 220 17.44 9.08 11.74
CA ILE A 220 18.05 9.19 10.41
C ILE A 220 18.87 10.48 10.31
N LYS A 221 18.33 11.61 10.79
CA LYS A 221 19.04 12.90 10.80
C LYS A 221 20.32 12.88 11.65
N ILE A 222 20.33 12.12 12.73
CA ILE A 222 21.54 11.90 13.53
C ILE A 222 22.57 11.10 12.72
N LEU A 223 22.16 10.02 12.05
CA LEU A 223 23.06 9.22 11.19
C LEU A 223 23.62 10.03 10.02
N GLU A 224 22.82 10.91 9.42
CA GLU A 224 23.22 11.82 8.34
C GLU A 224 24.29 12.80 8.84
N LYS A 225 24.04 13.44 10.00
CA LYS A 225 25.01 14.35 10.63
C LYS A 225 26.30 13.63 11.05
N ALA A 226 26.22 12.34 11.40
CA ALA A 226 27.38 11.52 11.71
C ALA A 226 28.15 11.04 10.46
N GLY A 227 27.68 11.33 9.25
CA GLY A 227 28.30 10.89 8.00
C GLY A 227 28.17 9.39 7.72
N ILE A 228 27.27 8.69 8.41
CA ILE A 228 27.03 7.25 8.25
C ILE A 228 26.14 6.98 7.01
N VAL A 229 25.20 7.88 6.72
CA VAL A 229 24.30 7.83 5.56
C VAL A 229 24.51 9.05 4.68
N ARG A 230 24.36 8.90 3.35
CA ARG A 230 24.73 9.96 2.39
C ARG A 230 23.76 11.14 2.41
N ALA A 231 22.45 10.86 2.38
CA ALA A 231 21.38 11.85 2.51
C ALA A 231 20.03 11.13 2.68
N PHE A 232 19.11 11.73 3.45
CA PHE A 232 17.73 11.22 3.49
C PHE A 232 16.97 11.66 2.23
N GLY A 233 16.54 10.70 1.40
CA GLY A 233 15.91 10.99 0.10
C GLY A 233 14.58 11.75 0.16
N LYS A 234 13.96 11.94 1.33
CA LYS A 234 12.73 12.72 1.50
C LYS A 234 13.00 14.01 2.28
N HIS A 235 12.91 15.13 1.58
CA HIS A 235 13.10 16.44 2.20
C HIS A 235 11.81 16.82 2.95
N ALA A 236 11.86 16.80 4.28
CA ALA A 236 10.82 17.43 5.08
C ALA A 236 10.94 18.95 4.90
N GLY A 237 9.83 19.61 4.57
CA GLY A 237 9.87 21.03 4.21
C GLY A 237 8.50 21.67 4.23
N THR A 238 8.45 22.96 4.53
CA THR A 238 7.19 23.73 4.53
C THR A 238 6.61 23.83 3.13
N GLY A 239 7.46 23.92 2.09
CA GLY A 239 7.04 24.02 0.70
C GLY A 239 6.05 25.17 0.48
N ASN A 240 5.25 25.08 -0.59
CA ASN A 240 4.14 26.01 -0.80
C ASN A 240 2.86 25.46 -0.14
N ILE A 241 2.49 26.05 1.02
CA ILE A 241 1.34 25.62 1.81
C ILE A 241 0.02 25.72 1.02
N GLY A 242 -0.16 26.75 0.20
CA GLY A 242 -1.35 26.93 -0.63
C GLY A 242 -1.52 25.80 -1.66
N LYS A 243 -0.43 25.44 -2.36
CA LYS A 243 -0.43 24.31 -3.29
C LYS A 243 -0.69 22.98 -2.57
N LYS A 244 -0.14 22.78 -1.38
CA LYS A 244 -0.38 21.57 -0.58
C LYS A 244 -1.84 21.47 -0.12
N ALA A 245 -2.45 22.58 0.30
CA ALA A 245 -3.86 22.60 0.71
C ALA A 245 -4.79 22.28 -0.47
N LEU A 246 -4.50 22.81 -1.65
CA LEU A 246 -5.22 22.48 -2.88
C LEU A 246 -5.06 20.99 -3.23
N ALA A 247 -3.84 20.47 -3.27
CA ALA A 247 -3.57 19.06 -3.57
C ALA A 247 -4.20 18.10 -2.54
N MET A 248 -4.21 18.47 -1.26
CA MET A 248 -4.93 17.74 -0.21
C MET A 248 -6.44 17.72 -0.47
N THR A 249 -7.01 18.84 -0.90
CA THR A 249 -8.45 18.93 -1.23
C THR A 249 -8.79 18.10 -2.45
N GLU A 250 -7.99 18.19 -3.51
CA GLU A 250 -8.14 17.38 -4.72
C GLU A 250 -8.05 15.89 -4.41
N SER A 251 -7.04 15.48 -3.64
CA SER A 251 -6.88 14.10 -3.20
C SER A 251 -8.06 13.62 -2.34
N PHE A 252 -8.57 14.46 -1.44
CA PHE A 252 -9.76 14.13 -0.65
C PHE A 252 -10.99 13.90 -1.52
N ILE A 253 -11.21 14.75 -2.52
CA ILE A 253 -12.31 14.61 -3.49
C ILE A 253 -12.12 13.33 -4.29
N GLU A 254 -10.92 13.07 -4.79
CA GLU A 254 -10.60 11.92 -5.62
C GLU A 254 -10.80 10.59 -4.87
N LEU A 255 -10.36 10.51 -3.61
CA LEU A 255 -10.59 9.32 -2.77
C LEU A 255 -12.07 8.99 -2.63
N HIS A 256 -12.90 10.02 -2.42
CA HIS A 256 -14.35 9.88 -2.26
C HIS A 256 -15.08 9.60 -3.58
N LYS A 257 -14.55 10.14 -4.69
CA LYS A 257 -15.11 10.05 -6.04
C LYS A 257 -14.85 8.68 -6.67
N ASN A 258 -13.61 8.22 -6.66
CA ASN A 258 -13.16 7.07 -7.44
C ASN A 258 -11.90 6.37 -6.87
N SER A 259 -11.46 6.66 -5.64
CA SER A 259 -10.26 6.03 -5.05
C SER A 259 -9.01 6.15 -5.92
N LEU A 260 -8.65 7.39 -6.26
CA LEU A 260 -7.47 7.70 -7.11
C LEU A 260 -7.59 7.09 -8.51
N GLY A 261 -8.80 7.05 -9.06
CA GLY A 261 -9.08 6.53 -10.41
C GLY A 261 -9.31 5.02 -10.52
N ILE A 262 -9.15 4.23 -9.46
CA ILE A 262 -9.27 2.76 -9.53
C ILE A 262 -10.74 2.29 -9.54
N LEU A 263 -11.60 2.94 -8.75
CA LEU A 263 -13.04 2.69 -8.79
C LEU A 263 -13.68 3.52 -9.90
N PRO A 264 -14.84 3.13 -10.43
CA PRO A 264 -15.60 3.97 -11.34
C PRO A 264 -16.02 5.26 -10.63
N ASN A 265 -16.17 6.34 -11.41
CA ASN A 265 -16.63 7.65 -10.94
C ASN A 265 -18.13 7.63 -10.58
N LEU A 266 -18.47 6.84 -9.58
CA LEU A 266 -19.81 6.65 -9.03
C LEU A 266 -19.90 7.09 -7.57
N TRP A 267 -18.83 7.69 -7.02
CA TRP A 267 -18.76 8.18 -5.65
C TRP A 267 -19.06 7.10 -4.60
N ILE A 268 -18.78 5.83 -4.89
CA ILE A 268 -19.12 4.70 -4.02
C ILE A 268 -18.55 4.89 -2.59
N PRO A 269 -17.26 5.26 -2.41
CA PRO A 269 -16.74 5.51 -1.07
C PRO A 269 -17.50 6.61 -0.32
N PHE A 270 -17.83 7.71 -0.99
CA PHE A 270 -18.63 8.78 -0.40
C PHE A 270 -20.04 8.32 -0.02
N LEU A 271 -20.74 7.63 -0.92
CA LEU A 271 -22.09 7.13 -0.68
C LEU A 271 -22.12 6.15 0.50
N PHE A 272 -21.08 5.31 0.64
CA PHE A 272 -20.92 4.44 1.80
C PHE A 272 -20.76 5.24 3.10
N THR A 273 -19.83 6.20 3.14
CA THR A 273 -19.62 7.06 4.32
C THR A 273 -20.89 7.83 4.67
N LEU A 274 -21.56 8.45 3.70
CA LEU A 274 -22.81 9.18 3.90
C LEU A 274 -23.90 8.26 4.45
N GLY A 275 -24.08 7.07 3.88
CA GLY A 275 -25.06 6.09 4.33
C GLY A 275 -24.83 5.69 5.80
N VAL A 276 -23.59 5.35 6.16
CA VAL A 276 -23.23 5.01 7.56
C VAL A 276 -23.49 6.20 8.49
N THR A 277 -23.09 7.42 8.11
CA THR A 277 -23.33 8.63 8.90
C THR A 277 -24.82 8.90 9.11
N VAL A 278 -25.65 8.74 8.08
CA VAL A 278 -27.11 8.92 8.17
C VAL A 278 -27.73 7.92 9.15
N LEU A 279 -27.35 6.63 9.08
CA LEU A 279 -27.84 5.60 9.99
C LEU A 279 -27.42 5.87 11.45
N LEU A 280 -26.19 6.35 11.63
CA LEU A 280 -25.63 6.72 12.93
C LEU A 280 -26.37 7.91 13.53
N ILE A 281 -26.58 8.99 12.77
CA ILE A 281 -27.35 10.17 13.21
C ILE A 281 -28.78 9.79 13.55
N TYR A 282 -29.46 9.05 12.65
CA TYR A 282 -30.83 8.58 12.87
C TYR A 282 -30.96 7.81 14.18
N SER A 283 -30.03 6.87 14.43
CA SER A 283 -30.04 6.07 15.66
C SER A 283 -29.77 6.90 16.91
N CYS A 284 -28.83 7.87 16.85
CA CYS A 284 -28.55 8.78 17.96
C CYS A 284 -29.76 9.64 18.34
N VAL A 285 -30.49 10.17 17.34
CA VAL A 285 -31.70 10.95 17.55
C VAL A 285 -32.80 10.08 18.16
N LYS A 286 -33.05 8.89 17.60
CA LYS A 286 -34.08 7.97 18.12
C LYS A 286 -33.79 7.45 19.52
N ARG A 287 -32.53 7.22 19.87
CA ARG A 287 -32.09 6.80 21.22
C ARG A 287 -31.90 7.96 22.20
N GLN A 288 -32.09 9.22 21.78
CA GLN A 288 -31.85 10.42 22.62
C GLN A 288 -30.41 10.53 23.14
N VAL A 289 -29.42 10.05 22.37
CA VAL A 289 -27.99 10.05 22.73
C VAL A 289 -27.16 10.96 21.81
N VAL A 290 -27.77 12.01 21.27
CA VAL A 290 -27.17 12.96 20.31
C VAL A 290 -25.84 13.54 20.80
N LYS A 291 -25.64 13.68 22.12
CA LYS A 291 -24.37 14.14 22.71
C LYS A 291 -23.16 13.24 22.35
N LYS A 292 -23.37 11.96 22.04
CA LYS A 292 -22.32 11.04 21.57
C LYS A 292 -21.76 11.42 20.20
N LEU A 293 -22.57 12.07 19.35
CA LEU A 293 -22.16 12.46 18.00
C LEU A 293 -20.95 13.39 18.02
N LEU A 294 -20.84 14.28 19.02
CA LEU A 294 -19.74 15.22 19.09
C LEU A 294 -18.39 14.49 19.15
N PHE A 295 -18.26 13.48 20.00
CA PHE A 295 -17.01 12.75 20.14
C PHE A 295 -16.71 11.89 18.91
N ILE A 296 -17.75 11.23 18.36
CA ILE A 296 -17.63 10.44 17.13
C ILE A 296 -17.14 11.31 15.96
N VAL A 297 -17.70 12.52 15.80
CA VAL A 297 -17.28 13.46 14.76
C VAL A 297 -15.84 13.92 14.96
N ILE A 298 -15.44 14.25 16.19
CA ILE A 298 -14.06 14.62 16.50
C ILE A 298 -13.10 13.47 16.17
N ALA A 299 -13.41 12.25 16.59
CA ALA A 299 -12.60 11.06 16.31
C ALA A 299 -12.51 10.77 14.80
N PHE A 300 -13.62 10.90 14.07
CA PHE A 300 -13.67 10.69 12.62
C PHE A 300 -12.88 11.74 11.85
N VAL A 301 -13.11 13.03 12.12
CA VAL A 301 -12.38 14.13 11.49
C VAL A 301 -10.90 14.07 11.86
N GLY A 302 -10.57 13.81 13.12
CA GLY A 302 -9.20 13.61 13.57
C GLY A 302 -8.51 12.46 12.83
N SER A 303 -9.21 11.34 12.63
CA SER A 303 -8.69 10.21 11.86
C SER A 303 -8.46 10.55 10.38
N LEU A 304 -9.34 11.34 9.76
CA LEU A 304 -9.13 11.85 8.41
C LEU A 304 -7.91 12.77 8.33
N LEU A 305 -7.72 13.68 9.29
CA LEU A 305 -6.56 14.56 9.34
C LEU A 305 -5.25 13.79 9.53
N LEU A 306 -5.26 12.71 10.32
CA LEU A 306 -4.09 11.85 10.52
C LEU A 306 -3.56 11.26 9.21
N LEU A 307 -4.43 10.95 8.23
CA LEU A 307 -4.03 10.44 6.92
C LEU A 307 -3.06 11.37 6.19
N TYR A 308 -3.24 12.68 6.34
CA TYR A 308 -2.52 13.71 5.61
C TYR A 308 -1.29 14.26 6.35
N VAL A 309 -1.02 13.82 7.58
CA VAL A 309 0.12 14.33 8.38
C VAL A 309 1.44 14.13 7.65
N ILE A 310 1.72 12.92 7.15
CA ILE A 310 2.97 12.65 6.43
C ILE A 310 3.03 13.37 5.07
N PRO A 311 2.00 13.29 4.19
CA PRO A 311 1.99 14.01 2.91
C PRO A 311 2.20 15.52 3.02
N VAL A 312 1.62 16.17 4.04
CA VAL A 312 1.73 17.63 4.21
C VAL A 312 3.10 18.05 4.75
N LEU A 313 3.75 17.20 5.56
CA LEU A 313 5.09 17.46 6.11
C LEU A 313 6.23 17.32 5.08
N GLN A 314 5.98 16.65 3.95
CA GLN A 314 6.94 16.56 2.84
C GLN A 314 7.01 17.89 2.09
N GLU A 315 8.17 18.23 1.52
CA GLU A 315 8.35 19.47 0.74
C GLU A 315 7.32 19.61 -0.40
N THR A 316 7.11 18.52 -1.14
CA THR A 316 6.05 18.36 -2.13
C THR A 316 4.97 17.43 -1.60
N PHE A 317 3.70 17.74 -1.88
CA PHE A 317 2.59 16.87 -1.48
C PHE A 317 2.64 15.58 -2.32
N SER A 318 2.75 14.44 -1.66
CA SER A 318 2.68 13.12 -2.29
C SER A 318 1.86 12.19 -1.40
N PHE A 319 0.79 11.63 -1.96
CA PHE A 319 -0.11 10.74 -1.24
C PHE A 319 -0.48 9.51 -2.10
N PRO A 320 0.49 8.60 -2.34
CA PRO A 320 0.27 7.42 -3.16
C PRO A 320 -0.68 6.40 -2.49
N PRO A 321 -1.24 5.43 -3.24
CA PRO A 321 -2.16 4.41 -2.73
C PRO A 321 -1.68 3.67 -1.48
N ARG A 322 -0.38 3.35 -1.38
CA ARG A 322 0.29 2.70 -0.23
C ARG A 322 0.27 3.53 1.06
N MET A 323 -0.07 4.81 0.98
CA MET A 323 -0.41 5.66 2.12
C MET A 323 -1.94 5.83 2.22
N ALA A 324 -2.61 6.04 1.09
CA ALA A 324 -4.03 6.34 1.05
C ALA A 324 -4.96 5.18 1.44
N PHE A 325 -4.52 3.92 1.42
CA PHE A 325 -5.36 2.77 1.79
C PHE A 325 -5.94 2.86 3.22
N CYS A 326 -5.29 3.59 4.14
CA CYS A 326 -5.84 3.84 5.48
C CYS A 326 -7.12 4.70 5.45
N PHE A 327 -7.47 5.33 4.33
CA PHE A 327 -8.80 5.92 4.12
C PHE A 327 -9.92 4.92 4.39
N TYR A 328 -9.74 3.67 3.94
CA TYR A 328 -10.67 2.58 4.18
C TYR A 328 -10.68 2.08 5.63
N LEU A 329 -9.58 2.28 6.37
CA LEU A 329 -9.58 2.06 7.83
C LEU A 329 -10.52 3.05 8.51
N VAL A 330 -10.46 4.33 8.14
CA VAL A 330 -11.32 5.38 8.73
C VAL A 330 -12.80 5.08 8.45
N GLN A 331 -13.14 4.70 7.21
CA GLN A 331 -14.51 4.32 6.85
C GLN A 331 -14.97 3.04 7.57
N GLY A 332 -14.10 2.03 7.65
CA GLY A 332 -14.39 0.78 8.36
C GLY A 332 -14.65 1.02 9.84
N LEU A 333 -13.84 1.85 10.50
CA LEU A 333 -13.99 2.18 11.91
C LEU A 333 -15.19 3.10 12.20
N LEU A 334 -15.60 3.95 11.25
CA LEU A 334 -16.87 4.67 11.33
C LEU A 334 -18.04 3.68 11.34
N ALA A 335 -18.01 2.66 10.49
CA ALA A 335 -19.02 1.59 10.46
C ALA A 335 -19.00 0.73 11.73
N VAL A 336 -17.81 0.40 12.27
CA VAL A 336 -17.65 -0.24 13.59
C VAL A 336 -18.35 0.59 14.68
N THR A 337 -18.11 1.90 14.71
CA THR A 337 -18.78 2.81 15.66
C THR A 337 -20.30 2.83 15.45
N ALA A 338 -20.76 2.79 14.19
CA ALA A 338 -22.17 2.70 13.88
C ALA A 338 -22.80 1.40 14.41
N TYR A 339 -22.11 0.25 14.37
CA TYR A 339 -22.61 -1.00 14.97
C TYR A 339 -22.85 -0.88 16.48
N VAL A 340 -21.97 -0.17 17.20
CA VAL A 340 -22.11 0.05 18.64
C VAL A 340 -23.33 0.91 18.97
N VAL A 341 -23.53 1.98 18.21
CA VAL A 341 -24.51 3.02 18.53
C VAL A 341 -25.89 2.76 17.90
N CYS A 342 -25.95 2.08 16.76
CA CYS A 342 -27.18 1.92 16.00
C CYS A 342 -28.25 1.10 16.73
N LEU A 343 -29.51 1.32 16.36
CA LEU A 343 -30.62 0.46 16.76
C LEU A 343 -30.44 -0.94 16.18
N ASP A 344 -30.80 -1.99 16.93
CA ASP A 344 -30.66 -3.39 16.46
C ASP A 344 -31.42 -3.61 15.13
N LYS A 345 -32.60 -2.99 14.99
CA LYS A 345 -33.40 -2.99 13.75
C LYS A 345 -32.75 -2.29 12.55
N VAL A 346 -31.69 -1.51 12.76
CA VAL A 346 -30.95 -0.78 11.71
C VAL A 346 -29.63 -1.49 11.39
N ARG A 347 -29.10 -2.31 12.30
CA ARG A 347 -27.85 -3.05 12.10
C ARG A 347 -27.90 -4.01 10.90
N TRP A 348 -29.07 -4.54 10.55
CA TRP A 348 -29.19 -5.37 9.35
C TRP A 348 -28.95 -4.57 8.06
N LEU A 349 -29.48 -3.33 7.97
CA LEU A 349 -29.23 -2.42 6.84
C LEU A 349 -27.76 -2.05 6.75
N LEU A 350 -27.16 -1.73 7.90
CA LEU A 350 -25.72 -1.46 7.98
C LEU A 350 -24.92 -2.67 7.47
N SER A 351 -25.28 -3.88 7.90
CA SER A 351 -24.61 -5.12 7.46
C SER A 351 -24.75 -5.37 5.97
N LEU A 352 -25.93 -5.11 5.40
CA LEU A 352 -26.14 -5.21 3.95
C LEU A 352 -25.25 -4.22 3.19
N GLY A 353 -25.18 -2.96 3.66
CA GLY A 353 -24.31 -1.93 3.09
C GLY A 353 -22.83 -2.29 3.18
N CYS A 354 -22.39 -2.81 4.33
CA CYS A 354 -21.01 -3.26 4.54
C CYS A 354 -20.63 -4.44 3.63
N ILE A 355 -21.51 -5.44 3.49
CA ILE A 355 -21.30 -6.58 2.60
C ILE A 355 -21.27 -6.12 1.15
N GLY A 356 -22.23 -5.28 0.72
CA GLY A 356 -22.24 -4.71 -0.62
C GLY A 356 -20.97 -3.91 -0.94
N TYR A 357 -20.51 -3.11 0.01
CA TYR A 357 -19.27 -2.34 -0.16
C TYR A 357 -18.04 -3.23 -0.26
N MET A 358 -17.97 -4.29 0.54
CA MET A 358 -16.92 -5.31 0.46
C MET A 358 -16.92 -6.06 -0.88
N LEU A 359 -18.10 -6.37 -1.43
CA LEU A 359 -18.22 -7.00 -2.74
C LEU A 359 -17.75 -6.08 -3.88
N VAL A 360 -18.03 -4.78 -3.78
CA VAL A 360 -17.47 -3.80 -4.72
C VAL A 360 -15.94 -3.80 -4.61
N GLN A 361 -15.38 -3.73 -3.40
CA GLN A 361 -13.92 -3.81 -3.24
C GLN A 361 -13.34 -5.09 -3.82
N LEU A 362 -13.98 -6.25 -3.57
CA LEU A 362 -13.55 -7.54 -4.12
C LEU A 362 -13.47 -7.51 -5.65
N LEU A 363 -14.55 -7.04 -6.30
CA LEU A 363 -14.63 -6.99 -7.76
C LEU A 363 -13.50 -6.16 -8.36
N PHE A 364 -13.26 -4.97 -7.82
CA PHE A 364 -12.21 -4.08 -8.34
C PHE A 364 -10.80 -4.53 -7.94
N CYS A 365 -10.62 -5.18 -6.80
CA CYS A 365 -9.35 -5.83 -6.46
C CYS A 365 -9.00 -6.91 -7.48
N ASP A 366 -9.97 -7.73 -7.90
CA ASP A 366 -9.75 -8.77 -8.92
C ASP A 366 -9.35 -8.17 -10.28
N PHE A 367 -9.98 -7.06 -10.69
CA PHE A 367 -9.57 -6.32 -11.89
C PHE A 367 -8.16 -5.76 -11.80
N VAL A 368 -7.79 -5.17 -10.65
CA VAL A 368 -6.44 -4.66 -10.41
C VAL A 368 -5.41 -5.79 -10.50
N VAL A 369 -5.68 -6.93 -9.86
CA VAL A 369 -4.81 -8.11 -9.89
C VAL A 369 -4.68 -8.68 -11.29
N THR A 370 -5.78 -8.73 -12.06
CA THR A 370 -5.76 -9.23 -13.45
C THR A 370 -4.94 -8.32 -14.36
N ASN A 371 -5.14 -7.01 -14.27
CA ASN A 371 -4.38 -6.02 -15.02
C ASN A 371 -2.88 -6.06 -14.72
N ARG A 372 -2.50 -6.45 -13.50
CA ARG A 372 -1.09 -6.65 -13.16
C ARG A 372 -0.44 -7.71 -14.04
N PHE A 373 -1.13 -8.82 -14.23
CA PHE A 373 -0.64 -9.89 -15.09
C PHE A 373 -0.59 -9.45 -16.55
N VAL A 374 -1.60 -8.72 -17.03
CA VAL A 374 -1.56 -8.14 -18.38
C VAL A 374 -0.31 -7.28 -18.55
N SER A 375 -0.04 -6.36 -17.62
CA SER A 375 1.15 -5.50 -17.68
C SER A 375 2.46 -6.29 -17.67
N ASN A 376 2.63 -7.24 -16.73
CA ASN A 376 3.85 -8.03 -16.65
C ASN A 376 4.04 -8.95 -17.87
N THR A 377 2.96 -9.51 -18.42
CA THR A 377 3.02 -10.32 -19.65
C THR A 377 3.39 -9.47 -20.86
N LEU A 378 2.82 -8.27 -21.01
CA LEU A 378 3.20 -7.36 -22.10
C LEU A 378 4.68 -6.96 -22.01
N ASP A 379 5.15 -6.61 -20.81
CA ASP A 379 6.56 -6.35 -20.55
C ASP A 379 7.45 -7.52 -21.03
N GLU A 380 7.16 -8.75 -20.58
CA GLU A 380 7.92 -9.96 -20.95
C GLU A 380 7.88 -10.24 -22.47
N VAL A 381 6.72 -10.09 -23.09
CA VAL A 381 6.52 -10.31 -24.53
C VAL A 381 7.34 -9.29 -25.33
N TYR A 382 7.29 -8.02 -24.98
CA TYR A 382 8.00 -6.96 -25.72
C TYR A 382 9.51 -7.11 -25.62
N VAL A 383 10.04 -7.42 -24.42
CA VAL A 383 11.46 -7.75 -24.27
C VAL A 383 11.83 -8.99 -25.06
N SER A 384 11.01 -10.03 -25.05
CA SER A 384 11.28 -11.26 -25.80
C SER A 384 11.31 -10.99 -27.31
N MET A 385 10.37 -10.20 -27.83
CA MET A 385 10.34 -9.82 -29.25
C MET A 385 11.57 -8.99 -29.65
N MET A 386 11.95 -8.01 -28.83
CA MET A 386 13.17 -7.23 -29.03
C MET A 386 14.41 -8.14 -29.02
N TYR A 387 14.51 -9.05 -28.06
CA TYR A 387 15.65 -9.97 -27.95
C TYR A 387 15.76 -10.92 -29.15
N GLN A 388 14.63 -11.41 -29.68
CA GLN A 388 14.65 -12.21 -30.92
C GLN A 388 15.16 -11.42 -32.13
N LYS A 389 14.90 -10.10 -32.20
CA LYS A 389 15.48 -9.24 -33.24
C LYS A 389 16.98 -9.09 -33.08
N VAL A 390 17.48 -8.96 -31.84
CA VAL A 390 18.92 -8.95 -31.54
C VAL A 390 19.56 -10.25 -32.04
N LEU A 391 19.05 -11.41 -31.63
CA LEU A 391 19.60 -12.71 -32.05
C LEU A 391 19.58 -12.89 -33.58
N LYS A 392 18.53 -12.40 -34.24
CA LYS A 392 18.44 -12.42 -35.70
C LYS A 392 19.54 -11.57 -36.34
N TYR A 393 19.73 -10.34 -35.87
CA TYR A 393 20.79 -9.45 -36.35
C TYR A 393 22.19 -10.06 -36.15
N GLU A 394 22.46 -10.63 -34.97
CA GLU A 394 23.74 -11.28 -34.68
C GLU A 394 24.00 -12.47 -35.60
N LYS A 395 22.97 -13.27 -35.89
CA LYS A 395 23.06 -14.40 -36.81
C LYS A 395 23.30 -13.96 -38.26
N GLU A 396 22.68 -12.87 -38.69
CA GLU A 396 22.77 -12.36 -40.06
C GLU A 396 24.07 -11.60 -40.33
N THR A 397 24.60 -10.89 -39.33
CA THR A 397 25.80 -10.04 -39.47
C THR A 397 27.08 -10.65 -38.91
N GLY A 398 26.98 -11.66 -38.04
CA GLY A 398 28.10 -12.20 -37.27
C GLY A 398 28.64 -11.24 -36.19
N THR A 399 27.98 -10.09 -35.97
CA THR A 399 28.39 -9.11 -34.96
C THR A 399 27.61 -9.33 -33.68
N GLU A 400 28.31 -9.50 -32.55
CA GLU A 400 27.68 -9.62 -31.24
C GLU A 400 27.26 -8.25 -30.68
N VAL A 401 26.00 -8.13 -30.25
CA VAL A 401 25.45 -6.94 -29.62
C VAL A 401 25.71 -6.98 -28.12
N THR A 402 26.59 -6.11 -27.64
CA THR A 402 26.99 -6.05 -26.22
C THR A 402 26.48 -4.82 -25.49
N LYS A 403 26.00 -3.82 -26.23
CA LYS A 403 25.56 -2.52 -25.71
C LYS A 403 24.11 -2.25 -26.06
N ILE A 404 23.42 -1.57 -25.15
CA ILE A 404 22.06 -1.10 -25.38
C ILE A 404 21.92 0.38 -25.00
N CYS A 405 21.25 1.12 -25.86
CA CYS A 405 20.66 2.39 -25.52
C CYS A 405 19.14 2.26 -25.43
N VAL A 406 18.54 2.83 -24.39
CA VAL A 406 17.09 2.91 -24.22
C VAL A 406 16.69 4.36 -24.10
N VAL A 407 15.76 4.79 -24.95
CA VAL A 407 15.13 6.11 -24.91
C VAL A 407 13.62 5.94 -24.85
N LYS A 408 12.91 7.00 -24.44
CA LYS A 408 11.45 7.08 -24.57
C LYS A 408 11.10 7.92 -25.80
N ASP A 409 9.97 7.65 -26.41
CA ASP A 409 9.43 8.49 -27.47
C ASP A 409 8.78 9.77 -26.88
N ALA A 410 8.02 10.51 -27.70
CA ALA A 410 7.38 11.74 -27.26
C ALA A 410 6.30 11.53 -26.18
N TYR A 411 5.63 10.38 -26.15
CA TYR A 411 4.57 10.06 -25.21
C TYR A 411 4.63 8.59 -24.77
N ALA A 412 5.45 8.32 -23.76
CA ALA A 412 5.60 7.00 -23.16
C ALA A 412 4.96 6.92 -21.76
N PRO A 413 3.64 6.64 -21.65
CA PRO A 413 2.93 6.61 -20.37
C PRO A 413 3.48 5.54 -19.42
N ASP A 414 3.18 5.64 -18.12
CA ASP A 414 3.65 4.66 -17.12
C ASP A 414 2.79 3.38 -17.07
N HIS A 415 1.74 3.30 -17.90
CA HIS A 415 0.79 2.19 -17.98
C HIS A 415 0.51 1.85 -19.44
N TYR A 416 0.30 0.57 -19.74
CA TYR A 416 -0.18 0.12 -21.05
C TYR A 416 -1.65 0.48 -21.26
N GLU A 417 -2.07 0.73 -22.51
CA GLU A 417 -3.47 1.04 -22.83
C GLU A 417 -4.42 -0.12 -22.46
N GLU A 418 -3.94 -1.36 -22.51
CA GLU A 418 -4.68 -2.56 -22.11
C GLU A 418 -4.93 -2.62 -20.59
N VAL A 419 -4.27 -1.77 -19.80
CA VAL A 419 -4.38 -1.71 -18.34
C VAL A 419 -5.37 -0.62 -17.93
N ASN A 420 -6.65 -1.00 -17.84
CA ASN A 420 -7.76 -0.09 -17.51
C ASN A 420 -7.80 0.43 -16.06
N TYR A 421 -7.00 -0.14 -15.16
CA TYR A 421 -7.04 0.10 -13.71
C TYR A 421 -5.63 0.28 -13.18
N GLY A 422 -5.04 1.44 -13.49
CA GLY A 422 -3.72 1.86 -13.02
C GLY A 422 -3.83 3.14 -12.19
N ALA A 423 -3.01 3.26 -11.15
CA ALA A 423 -2.89 4.48 -10.35
C ALA A 423 -1.53 4.51 -9.67
N HIS A 424 -0.71 5.52 -9.97
CA HIS A 424 0.69 5.53 -9.54
C HIS A 424 1.38 4.20 -9.88
N GLN A 425 1.94 3.49 -8.90
CA GLN A 425 2.65 2.24 -9.13
C GLN A 425 1.72 1.01 -9.16
N ILE A 426 0.42 1.21 -8.97
CA ILE A 426 -0.56 0.14 -9.21
C ILE A 426 -0.61 -0.11 -10.72
N ASN A 427 -0.23 -1.32 -11.10
CA ASN A 427 -0.17 -1.80 -12.49
C ASN A 427 0.75 -1.00 -13.42
N GLU A 428 1.76 -0.30 -12.88
CA GLU A 428 2.80 0.33 -13.69
C GLU A 428 3.53 -0.74 -14.54
N ARG A 429 3.95 -0.34 -15.75
CA ARG A 429 4.85 -1.14 -16.57
C ARG A 429 6.30 -0.96 -16.11
N VAL A 430 7.11 -1.99 -16.31
CA VAL A 430 8.55 -1.95 -15.99
C VAL A 430 9.34 -1.31 -17.12
N LEU A 431 8.92 -1.56 -18.37
CA LEU A 431 9.51 -0.94 -19.54
C LEU A 431 9.37 0.58 -19.49
N GLY A 432 10.48 1.27 -19.74
CA GLY A 432 10.61 2.72 -19.64
C GLY A 432 11.17 3.21 -18.30
N THR A 433 11.09 2.39 -17.23
CA THR A 433 11.59 2.77 -15.90
C THR A 433 12.89 2.03 -15.58
N THR A 434 12.87 0.70 -15.57
CA THR A 434 14.03 -0.15 -15.30
C THR A 434 14.29 -1.16 -16.43
N THR A 435 14.08 -0.73 -17.68
CA THR A 435 14.17 -1.54 -18.92
C THR A 435 15.40 -2.45 -18.96
N ILE A 436 16.60 -1.95 -18.67
CA ILE A 436 17.83 -2.72 -18.83
C ILE A 436 17.92 -3.86 -17.80
N SER A 437 17.60 -3.56 -16.54
CA SER A 437 17.49 -4.57 -15.48
C SER A 437 16.44 -5.62 -15.85
N PHE A 438 15.33 -5.18 -16.45
CA PHE A 438 14.29 -6.09 -16.87
C PHE A 438 14.69 -6.99 -18.06
N ILE A 439 15.43 -6.45 -19.04
CA ILE A 439 16.00 -7.26 -20.13
C ILE A 439 16.92 -8.34 -19.57
N GLU A 440 17.79 -7.99 -18.62
CA GLU A 440 18.68 -8.95 -17.97
C GLU A 440 17.88 -10.03 -17.22
N HIS A 441 16.80 -9.64 -16.53
CA HIS A 441 15.92 -10.58 -15.84
C HIS A 441 15.26 -11.60 -16.78
N VAL A 442 14.72 -11.14 -17.91
CA VAL A 442 13.97 -11.98 -18.86
C VAL A 442 14.91 -12.83 -19.71
N THR A 443 16.01 -12.26 -20.19
CA THR A 443 16.88 -12.90 -21.19
C THR A 443 18.09 -13.61 -20.57
N GLY A 444 18.45 -13.27 -19.33
CA GLY A 444 19.71 -13.67 -18.71
C GLY A 444 20.96 -13.02 -19.32
N ARG A 445 20.79 -12.13 -20.31
CA ARG A 445 21.90 -11.45 -20.99
C ARG A 445 22.12 -10.06 -20.41
N HIS A 446 23.36 -9.80 -20.01
CA HIS A 446 23.78 -8.49 -19.58
C HIS A 446 24.13 -7.61 -20.79
N PHE A 447 23.53 -6.43 -20.87
CA PHE A 447 23.87 -5.40 -21.86
C PHE A 447 24.46 -4.19 -21.16
N LYS A 448 25.58 -3.69 -21.70
CA LYS A 448 26.16 -2.43 -21.20
C LYS A 448 25.26 -1.26 -21.60
N LYS A 449 24.70 -0.56 -20.61
CA LYS A 449 23.98 0.70 -20.83
C LYS A 449 24.92 1.73 -21.46
N VAL A 450 24.54 2.30 -22.59
CA VAL A 450 25.23 3.43 -23.23
C VAL A 450 24.29 4.62 -23.42
N LYS A 451 24.87 5.84 -23.49
CA LYS A 451 24.11 7.04 -23.84
C LYS A 451 23.67 6.93 -25.31
N CYS A 452 22.49 7.46 -25.64
CA CYS A 452 22.05 7.54 -27.03
C CYS A 452 22.93 8.53 -27.78
N ASP A 453 23.42 8.13 -28.94
CA ASP A 453 24.12 9.03 -29.84
C ASP A 453 23.12 10.02 -30.43
N GLU A 454 23.46 11.31 -30.37
CA GLU A 454 22.55 12.39 -30.79
C GLU A 454 22.17 12.27 -32.26
N GLU A 455 23.10 11.84 -33.12
CA GLU A 455 22.84 11.59 -34.54
C GLU A 455 21.80 10.48 -34.75
N ILE A 456 21.89 9.38 -34.00
CA ILE A 456 20.93 8.27 -34.08
C ILE A 456 19.57 8.71 -33.55
N TYR A 457 19.55 9.43 -32.43
CA TYR A 457 18.29 9.95 -31.88
C TYR A 457 17.60 10.91 -32.85
N ASP A 458 18.33 11.91 -33.37
CA ASP A 458 17.81 12.90 -34.30
C ASP A 458 17.34 12.28 -35.61
N GLN A 459 18.04 11.25 -36.12
CA GLN A 459 17.69 10.59 -37.37
C GLN A 459 16.48 9.65 -37.24
N TYR A 460 16.37 8.88 -36.17
CA TYR A 460 15.42 7.76 -36.08
C TYR A 460 14.27 7.98 -35.09
N PHE A 461 14.47 8.74 -34.00
CA PHE A 461 13.52 8.77 -32.88
C PHE A 461 12.93 10.16 -32.58
N LYS A 462 13.58 11.23 -33.00
CA LYS A 462 13.13 12.60 -32.74
C LYS A 462 11.74 12.85 -33.30
N ASP A 463 10.89 13.46 -32.47
CA ASP A 463 9.49 13.83 -32.77
C ASP A 463 8.60 12.63 -33.18
N LYS A 464 9.02 11.41 -32.86
CA LYS A 464 8.22 10.19 -33.05
C LYS A 464 7.38 9.91 -31.81
N ASP A 465 6.19 9.40 -32.06
CA ASP A 465 5.16 9.08 -31.07
C ASP A 465 4.41 7.84 -31.59
N TRP A 466 4.70 6.67 -31.03
CA TRP A 466 4.10 5.41 -31.49
C TRP A 466 2.97 5.00 -30.57
N ASN A 467 1.81 4.66 -31.14
CA ASN A 467 0.69 4.11 -30.36
C ASN A 467 0.76 2.58 -30.19
N TYR A 468 1.78 1.93 -30.75
CA TYR A 468 1.96 0.48 -30.67
C TYR A 468 3.43 0.08 -30.86
N LEU A 469 3.78 -1.15 -30.48
CA LEU A 469 5.13 -1.68 -30.67
C LEU A 469 5.40 -1.96 -32.16
N ASP A 470 6.32 -1.18 -32.76
CA ASP A 470 6.89 -1.40 -34.09
C ASP A 470 8.41 -1.54 -34.01
N LEU A 471 8.88 -2.77 -33.80
CA LEU A 471 10.33 -3.06 -33.72
C LEU A 471 11.08 -2.80 -35.04
N SER A 472 10.42 -2.54 -36.16
CA SER A 472 11.11 -2.18 -37.41
C SER A 472 11.57 -0.74 -37.43
N GLU A 473 10.86 0.14 -36.70
CA GLU A 473 11.21 1.55 -36.56
C GLU A 473 11.85 1.85 -35.19
N GLN A 474 11.44 1.14 -34.15
CA GLN A 474 11.85 1.42 -32.76
C GLN A 474 13.16 0.75 -32.36
N LEU A 475 13.68 -0.18 -33.17
CA LEU A 475 14.89 -0.93 -32.88
C LEU A 475 15.94 -0.74 -33.97
N ILE A 476 16.98 0.03 -33.68
CA ILE A 476 18.05 0.37 -34.62
C ILE A 476 19.34 -0.32 -34.18
N PHE A 477 20.02 -0.96 -35.13
CA PHE A 477 21.28 -1.66 -34.89
C PHE A 477 22.44 -0.90 -35.55
N GLN A 478 23.51 -0.67 -34.80
CA GLN A 478 24.75 -0.11 -35.32
C GLN A 478 25.95 -0.82 -34.67
N GLY A 479 26.59 -1.72 -35.44
CA GLY A 479 27.72 -2.51 -34.95
C GLY A 479 27.31 -3.39 -33.76
N ASP A 480 27.95 -3.17 -32.61
CA ASP A 480 27.73 -3.91 -31.35
C ASP A 480 26.67 -3.27 -30.43
N THR A 481 25.96 -2.26 -30.92
CA THR A 481 25.00 -1.48 -30.15
C THR A 481 23.60 -1.58 -30.75
N VAL A 482 22.60 -1.82 -29.88
CA VAL A 482 21.19 -1.71 -30.21
C VAL A 482 20.58 -0.49 -29.51
N TYR A 483 19.80 0.29 -30.25
CA TYR A 483 19.07 1.45 -29.75
C TYR A 483 17.58 1.11 -29.77
N TRP A 484 16.93 1.20 -28.62
CA TRP A 484 15.52 0.89 -28.46
C TRP A 484 14.75 2.11 -27.95
N CYS A 485 13.78 2.56 -28.74
CA CYS A 485 12.82 3.57 -28.33
C CYS A 485 11.56 2.90 -27.74
N ILE A 486 11.26 3.23 -26.48
CA ILE A 486 10.07 2.77 -25.76
C ILE A 486 8.96 3.79 -26.00
N PHE A 487 7.87 3.32 -26.59
CA PHE A 487 6.58 4.00 -26.63
C PHE A 487 5.80 3.77 -25.35
#